data_AF-A0A7S1CYI9-F1
#
_entry.id   AF-A0A7S1CYI9-F1
#
_cell.length_a   1.000
_cell.length_b   1.000
_cell.length_c   1.000
_cell.angle_alpha   90.00
_cell.angle_beta   90.00
_cell.angle_gamma   90.00
#
_symmetry.space_group_name_H-M   'P 1'
#
loop_
_entity.id
_entity.type
_entity.pdbx_description
1 polymer ?
#
loop_
_entity_poly.entity_id
_entity_poly.type
_entity_poly.pdbx_seq_one_letter_code
_entity_poly.pdbx_strand_id
1 'polypeptide(L)'
;VALYEVLKRRDAHIERLTGEITKLKAFISKRKQTYKRKRKDESAPTRALSAYNIFVQDRFSQLAKENEQALKSADSDAQLKRVPPASLVASTGNQWKELPPEEKALYEERAREDRKR
;
A
#
# COMPACT_ATOMS: atom_id res chain seq x y z
N VAL A 1 46.95 8.88 34.51
CA VAL A 1 46.22 7.63 34.82
C VAL A 1 44.70 7.81 34.79
N ALA A 2 44.12 8.81 35.47
CA ALA A 2 42.66 8.99 35.54
C ALA A 2 41.95 9.20 34.18
N LEU A 3 42.52 9.98 33.26
CA LEU A 3 41.93 10.24 31.94
C LEU A 3 41.89 8.98 31.04
N TYR A 4 42.93 8.14 31.12
CA TYR A 4 43.01 6.90 30.36
C TYR A 4 41.90 5.91 30.79
N GLU A 5 41.66 5.78 32.09
CA GLU A 5 40.60 4.94 32.62
C GLU A 5 39.20 5.44 32.23
N VAL A 6 39.00 6.77 32.21
CA VAL A 6 37.75 7.37 31.75
C VAL A 6 37.54 7.11 30.25
N LEU A 7 38.58 7.26 29.44
CA LEU A 7 38.53 7.03 28.00
C LEU A 7 38.19 5.56 27.69
N LYS A 8 38.86 4.62 28.37
CA LYS A 8 38.58 3.18 28.27
C LYS A 8 37.13 2.82 28.63
N ARG A 9 36.56 3.46 29.68
CA ARG A 9 35.14 3.26 30.05
C ARG A 9 34.19 3.81 28.99
N ARG A 10 34.53 4.93 28.35
CA ARG A 10 33.72 5.53 27.28
C ARG A 10 33.74 4.67 26.02
N ASP A 11 34.90 4.15 25.65
CA ASP A 11 35.04 3.25 24.51
C ASP A 11 34.22 1.97 24.71
N ALA A 12 34.32 1.33 25.89
CA ALA A 12 33.52 0.16 26.22
C ALA A 12 32.00 0.44 26.15
N HIS A 13 31.57 1.65 26.54
CA HIS A 13 30.17 2.05 26.44
C HIS A 13 29.73 2.26 24.98
N ILE A 14 30.58 2.88 24.16
CA ILE A 14 30.34 3.08 22.73
C ILE A 14 30.23 1.72 22.02
N GLU A 15 31.12 0.78 22.31
CA GLU A 15 31.09 -0.58 21.75
C GLU A 15 29.78 -1.30 22.09
N ARG A 16 29.34 -1.22 23.36
CA ARG A 16 28.07 -1.82 23.79
C ARG A 16 26.88 -1.22 23.03
N LEU A 17 26.78 0.11 22.98
CA LEU A 17 25.69 0.80 22.27
C LEU A 17 25.72 0.49 20.77
N THR A 18 26.90 0.43 20.17
CA THR A 18 27.06 0.06 18.75
C THR A 18 26.57 -1.37 18.50
N GLY A 19 26.86 -2.30 19.41
CA GLY A 19 26.34 -3.66 19.38
C GLY A 19 24.81 -3.71 19.48
N GLU A 20 24.22 -2.92 20.38
CA GLU A 20 22.77 -2.81 20.54
C GLU A 20 22.09 -2.22 19.28
N ILE A 21 22.65 -1.16 18.70
CA ILE A 21 22.17 -0.57 17.44
C ILE A 21 22.22 -1.61 16.32
N THR A 22 23.31 -2.39 16.24
CA THR A 22 23.46 -3.44 15.23
C THR A 22 22.41 -4.53 15.39
N LYS A 23 22.16 -4.98 16.63
CA LYS A 23 21.10 -5.94 16.96
C LYS A 23 19.71 -5.40 16.60
N LEU A 24 19.42 -4.13 16.92
CA LEU A 24 18.15 -3.48 16.58
C LEU A 24 17.96 -3.34 15.07
N LYS A 25 18.99 -2.94 14.32
CA LYS A 25 18.95 -2.89 12.85
C LYS A 25 18.67 -4.27 12.26
N ALA A 26 19.35 -5.31 12.74
CA ALA A 26 19.11 -6.68 12.30
C ALA A 26 17.68 -7.16 12.64
N PHE A 27 17.19 -6.84 13.84
CA PHE A 27 15.84 -7.17 14.27
C PHE A 27 14.77 -6.46 13.43
N ILE A 28 14.94 -5.17 13.17
CA ILE A 28 14.03 -4.39 12.30
C ILE A 28 14.09 -4.92 10.87
N SER A 29 15.27 -5.27 10.34
CA SER A 29 15.41 -5.87 9.01
C SER A 29 14.69 -7.22 8.91
N LYS A 30 14.84 -8.09 9.93
CA LYS A 30 14.13 -9.38 10.00
C LYS A 30 12.62 -9.21 10.16
N ARG A 31 12.13 -8.23 10.94
CA ARG A 31 10.69 -7.93 11.02
C ARG A 31 10.13 -7.28 9.75
N LYS A 32 10.92 -6.45 9.06
CA LYS A 32 10.60 -5.93 7.71
C LYS A 32 10.68 -7.00 6.63
N GLN A 33 11.25 -8.16 6.95
CA GLN A 33 11.06 -9.39 6.20
C GLN A 33 9.70 -10.03 6.52
N THR A 34 8.67 -9.23 6.77
CA THR A 34 7.27 -9.60 6.53
C THR A 34 7.16 -9.95 5.06
N TYR A 35 7.41 -11.21 4.72
CA TYR A 35 7.17 -11.82 3.42
C TYR A 35 7.36 -10.81 2.28
N LYS A 36 8.59 -10.71 1.71
CA LYS A 36 8.68 -10.39 0.29
C LYS A 36 7.91 -11.51 -0.42
N ARG A 37 6.57 -11.40 -0.48
CA ARG A 37 5.72 -12.28 -1.26
C ARG A 37 6.34 -12.23 -2.64
N LYS A 38 6.85 -13.37 -3.12
CA LYS A 38 7.33 -13.45 -4.50
C LYS A 38 6.18 -12.87 -5.33
N ARG A 39 6.45 -11.77 -6.03
CA ARG A 39 5.45 -11.22 -6.95
C ARG A 39 5.20 -12.35 -7.93
N LYS A 40 3.93 -12.76 -8.05
CA LYS A 40 3.57 -13.78 -9.02
C LYS A 40 3.91 -13.22 -10.40
N ASP A 41 4.34 -14.11 -11.30
CA ASP A 41 4.56 -13.76 -12.70
C ASP A 41 3.27 -13.19 -13.30
N GLU A 42 3.40 -12.32 -14.30
CA GLU A 42 2.27 -11.58 -14.87
C GLU A 42 1.20 -12.51 -15.49
N SER A 43 1.59 -13.69 -15.95
CA SER A 43 0.69 -14.73 -16.47
C SER A 43 0.06 -15.62 -15.39
N ALA A 44 0.42 -15.43 -14.12
CA ALA A 44 -0.07 -16.30 -13.05
C ALA A 44 -1.57 -16.10 -12.80
N PRO A 45 -2.32 -17.18 -12.54
CA PRO A 45 -3.74 -17.08 -12.25
C PRO A 45 -3.98 -16.20 -11.02
N THR A 46 -4.67 -15.08 -11.26
CA THR A 46 -5.18 -14.17 -10.23
C THR A 46 -6.50 -14.73 -9.70
N ARG A 47 -6.82 -14.41 -8.44
CA ARG A 47 -8.13 -14.78 -7.89
C ARG A 47 -9.19 -13.95 -8.58
N ALA A 48 -10.37 -14.55 -8.78
CA ALA A 48 -11.55 -13.80 -9.19
C ALA A 48 -11.86 -12.67 -8.20
N LEU A 49 -12.22 -11.52 -8.74
CA LEU A 49 -12.57 -10.31 -8.02
C LEU A 49 -13.98 -10.42 -7.44
N SER A 50 -14.17 -9.81 -6.27
CA SER A 50 -15.50 -9.62 -5.71
C SER A 50 -16.20 -8.44 -6.38
N ALA A 51 -17.53 -8.38 -6.29
CA ALA A 51 -18.34 -7.27 -6.80
C ALA A 51 -17.83 -5.90 -6.29
N TYR A 52 -17.47 -5.84 -5.01
CA TYR A 52 -16.85 -4.65 -4.41
C TYR A 52 -15.51 -4.28 -5.07
N ASN A 53 -14.63 -5.25 -5.33
CA ASN A 53 -13.33 -4.97 -5.96
C ASN A 53 -13.49 -4.51 -7.41
N ILE A 54 -14.48 -5.04 -8.14
CA ILE A 54 -14.82 -4.59 -9.50
C ILE A 54 -15.35 -3.15 -9.44
N PHE A 55 -16.25 -2.84 -8.51
CA PHE A 55 -16.71 -1.46 -8.28
C PHE A 55 -15.56 -0.50 -8.00
N VAL A 56 -14.63 -0.89 -7.14
CA VAL A 56 -13.44 -0.08 -6.84
C VAL A 56 -12.59 0.13 -8.10
N GLN A 57 -12.36 -0.91 -8.91
CA GLN A 57 -11.62 -0.81 -10.16
C GLN A 57 -12.28 0.16 -11.15
N ASP A 58 -13.60 0.11 -11.29
CA ASP A 58 -14.35 1.04 -12.13
C ASP A 58 -14.17 2.49 -11.65
N ARG A 59 -14.23 2.74 -10.34
CA ARG A 59 -13.95 4.07 -9.76
C ARG A 59 -12.53 4.55 -10.05
N PHE A 60 -11.52 3.69 -9.93
CA PHE A 60 -10.15 4.03 -10.32
C PHE A 60 -10.07 4.39 -11.82
N SER A 61 -10.78 3.66 -12.68
CA SER A 61 -10.80 3.95 -14.12
C SER A 61 -11.48 5.29 -14.45
N GLN A 62 -12.55 5.64 -13.73
CA GLN A 62 -13.23 6.94 -13.86
C GLN A 62 -12.29 8.08 -13.43
N LEU A 63 -11.63 7.94 -12.28
CA LEU A 63 -10.66 8.93 -11.80
C LEU A 63 -9.44 9.07 -12.73
N ALA A 64 -8.99 7.99 -13.35
CA ALA A 64 -7.93 8.06 -14.35
C ALA A 64 -8.35 8.90 -15.57
N LYS A 65 -9.59 8.74 -16.05
CA LYS A 65 -10.15 9.56 -17.14
C LYS A 65 -10.30 11.03 -16.73
N GLU A 66 -10.80 11.30 -15.52
CA GLU A 66 -10.91 12.66 -15.00
C GLU A 66 -9.54 13.35 -14.87
N ASN A 67 -8.52 12.60 -14.49
CA ASN A 67 -7.14 13.08 -14.40
C ASN A 67 -6.42 13.16 -15.74
N GLU A 68 -6.94 12.54 -16.80
CA GLU A 68 -6.29 12.52 -18.12
C GLU A 68 -6.09 13.95 -18.65
N GLN A 69 -7.03 14.85 -18.36
CA GLN A 69 -6.93 16.27 -18.74
C GLN A 69 -5.82 16.98 -17.96
N ALA A 70 -5.70 16.72 -16.65
CA ALA A 70 -4.64 17.27 -15.80
C ALA A 70 -3.26 16.64 -16.08
N LEU A 71 -3.21 15.44 -16.66
CA LEU A 71 -1.97 14.82 -17.12
C LEU A 71 -1.50 15.36 -18.47
N LYS A 72 -2.42 15.90 -19.29
CA LYS A 72 -2.11 16.53 -20.59
C LYS A 72 -1.71 18.00 -20.49
N SER A 73 -1.99 18.66 -19.37
CA SER A 73 -1.54 20.04 -19.13
C SER A 73 -0.02 20.10 -18.90
N ALA A 74 0.63 21.15 -19.40
CA ALA A 74 2.06 21.39 -19.20
C ALA A 74 2.42 21.86 -17.77
N ASP A 75 1.41 22.14 -16.94
CA ASP A 75 1.57 22.51 -15.53
C ASP A 75 1.99 21.29 -14.69
N SER A 76 3.23 21.34 -14.20
CA SER A 76 3.77 20.32 -13.28
C SER A 76 3.07 20.27 -11.92
N ASP A 77 2.32 21.32 -11.57
CA ASP A 77 1.61 21.45 -10.30
C ASP A 77 0.09 21.15 -10.40
N ALA A 78 -0.37 20.59 -11.53
CA ALA A 78 -1.77 20.22 -11.68
C ALA A 78 -2.22 19.23 -10.58
N GLN A 79 -3.21 19.63 -9.77
CA GLN A 79 -3.73 18.81 -8.69
C GLN A 79 -4.54 17.63 -9.25
N LEU A 80 -3.92 16.45 -9.28
CA LEU A 80 -4.58 15.21 -9.67
C LEU A 80 -5.55 14.75 -8.57
N LYS A 81 -6.78 14.42 -8.95
CA LYS A 81 -7.74 13.78 -8.06
C LYS A 81 -7.23 12.38 -7.70
N ARG A 82 -6.95 12.12 -6.43
CA ARG A 82 -6.43 10.82 -5.97
C ARG A 82 -7.58 9.99 -5.39
N VAL A 83 -7.54 8.67 -5.58
CA VAL A 83 -8.34 7.79 -4.72
C VAL A 83 -7.86 7.98 -3.28
N PRO A 84 -8.78 8.18 -2.33
CA PRO A 84 -8.39 8.33 -0.93
C PRO A 84 -7.47 7.18 -0.50
N PRO A 85 -6.33 7.46 0.15
CA PRO A 85 -5.42 6.42 0.63
C PRO A 85 -6.14 5.36 1.47
N ALA A 86 -5.53 4.19 1.66
CA ALA A 86 -6.15 3.07 2.37
C ALA A 86 -6.68 3.42 3.79
N SER A 87 -6.19 4.49 4.41
CA SER A 87 -6.71 5.06 5.65
C SER A 87 -8.12 5.64 5.55
N LEU A 88 -8.58 5.97 4.34
CA LEU A 88 -9.88 6.55 4.00
C LEU A 88 -10.80 5.55 3.26
N VAL A 89 -10.49 4.26 3.34
CA VAL A 89 -11.32 3.14 2.81
C VAL A 89 -12.78 3.21 3.31
N ALA A 90 -13.01 3.87 4.44
CA ALA A 90 -14.35 4.17 4.94
C ALA A 90 -15.22 4.89 3.89
N SER A 91 -14.66 5.81 3.10
CA SER A 91 -15.42 6.55 2.07
C SER A 91 -15.90 5.64 0.94
N THR A 92 -15.02 4.82 0.38
CA THR A 92 -15.35 3.86 -0.70
C THR A 92 -16.29 2.77 -0.20
N GLY A 93 -16.11 2.31 1.05
CA GLY A 93 -17.02 1.36 1.69
C GLY A 93 -18.43 1.93 1.91
N ASN A 94 -18.54 3.22 2.26
CA ASN A 94 -19.83 3.89 2.39
C ASN A 94 -20.51 4.07 1.03
N GLN A 95 -19.78 4.48 -0.01
CA GLN A 95 -20.32 4.57 -1.37
C GLN A 95 -20.85 3.21 -1.87
N TRP A 96 -20.14 2.12 -1.57
CA TRP A 96 -20.64 0.79 -1.88
C TRP A 96 -21.93 0.47 -1.12
N LYS A 97 -22.05 0.85 0.15
CA LYS A 97 -23.28 0.64 0.94
C LYS A 97 -24.44 1.47 0.42
N GLU A 98 -24.19 2.72 0.05
CA GLU A 98 -25.18 3.68 -0.46
C GLU A 98 -25.62 3.39 -1.90
N LEU A 99 -24.85 2.58 -2.64
CA LEU A 99 -25.17 2.22 -4.01
C LEU A 99 -26.56 1.56 -4.12
N PRO A 100 -27.41 1.95 -5.10
CA PRO A 100 -28.69 1.32 -5.34
C PRO A 100 -28.56 -0.19 -5.54
N PRO A 101 -29.57 -0.98 -5.16
CA PRO A 101 -29.54 -2.44 -5.33
C PRO A 101 -29.39 -2.86 -6.80
N GLU A 102 -29.94 -2.09 -7.75
CA GLU A 102 -29.82 -2.34 -9.19
C GLU A 102 -28.37 -2.21 -9.67
N GLU A 103 -27.67 -1.16 -9.25
CA GLU A 103 -26.26 -0.97 -9.60
C GLU A 103 -25.37 -2.02 -8.92
N LYS A 104 -25.68 -2.41 -7.67
CA LYS A 104 -24.97 -3.51 -7.00
C LYS A 104 -25.14 -4.82 -7.76
N ALA A 105 -26.34 -5.10 -8.26
CA ALA A 105 -26.61 -6.31 -9.04
C ALA A 105 -25.74 -6.38 -10.30
N LEU A 106 -25.53 -5.25 -10.99
CA LEU A 106 -24.61 -5.19 -12.14
C LEU A 106 -23.18 -5.63 -11.76
N TYR A 107 -22.66 -5.14 -10.62
CA TYR A 107 -21.33 -5.54 -10.15
C TYR A 107 -21.29 -7.00 -9.67
N GLU A 108 -22.40 -7.52 -9.12
CA GLU A 108 -22.54 -8.92 -8.75
C GLU A 108 -22.53 -9.85 -9.96
N GLU A 109 -23.25 -9.50 -11.04
CA GLU A 109 -23.20 -10.27 -12.29
C GLU A 109 -21.79 -10.31 -12.86
N ARG A 110 -21.10 -9.15 -12.93
CA ARG A 110 -19.70 -9.10 -13.36
C ARG A 110 -18.77 -9.95 -12.48
N ALA A 111 -19.00 -9.99 -11.17
CA ALA A 111 -18.24 -10.84 -10.27
C ALA A 111 -18.52 -12.34 -10.49
N ARG A 112 -19.74 -12.71 -10.88
CA ARG A 112 -20.07 -14.09 -11.28
C ARG A 112 -19.39 -14.46 -12.59
N GLU A 113 -19.30 -13.54 -13.55
CA GLU A 113 -18.58 -13.74 -14.80
C GLU A 113 -17.07 -13.88 -14.56
N ASP A 114 -16.45 -13.01 -13.76
CA ASP A 114 -15.01 -13.09 -13.46
C ASP A 114 -14.66 -14.35 -12.64
N ARG A 115 -15.61 -14.92 -11.88
CA ARG A 115 -15.43 -16.22 -11.24
C ARG A 115 -15.33 -17.39 -12.24
N LYS A 116 -15.89 -17.24 -13.44
CA LYS A 116 -15.86 -18.27 -14.50
C LYS A 116 -14.61 -18.18 -15.39
N ARG A 117 -13.82 -17.11 -15.27
CA ARG A 117 -12.56 -16.88 -16.01
C ARG A 117 -11.44 -17.80 -15.51
#